data_AF-A0A4Q5UI99-F1
#
_entry.id   AF-A0A4Q5UI99-F1
#
_cell.length_a   1.000
_cell.length_b   1.000
_cell.length_c   1.000
_cell.angle_alpha   90.00
_cell.angle_beta   90.00
_cell.angle_gamma   90.00
#
_symmetry.space_group_name_H-M   'P 1'
#
loop_
_entity.id
_entity.type
_entity.pdbx_description
1 polymer ?
#
loop_
_entity_poly.entity_id
_entity_poly.type
_entity_poly.pdbx_seq_one_letter_code
_entity_poly.pdbx_strand_id
1 'polypeptide(L)'
;MQGETGYATHSEKETSSQGKAVSIENANTPLPDKMLVTGGGAFNTFLIERLSEKLKPLGIQPVVPVADIVNYKEALIMGLIGVLRWREETNVLSSVTGARRDSVGGAFWMGQEG
;
A
#
# COMPACT_ATOMS: atom_id res chain seq x y z
N MET A 1 -9.34 71.17 23.22
CA MET A 1 -8.07 70.45 23.48
C MET A 1 -8.25 69.02 23.00
N GLN A 2 -7.45 68.66 21.99
CA GLN A 2 -7.09 67.31 21.53
C GLN A 2 -8.23 66.41 21.05
N GLY A 3 -8.26 65.89 19.82
CA GLY A 3 -7.41 65.95 18.62
C GLY A 3 -8.15 65.12 17.54
N GLU A 4 -8.34 65.61 16.32
CA GLU A 4 -7.43 65.40 15.17
C GLU A 4 -7.00 63.93 14.99
N THR A 5 -7.08 63.24 13.86
CA THR A 5 -7.53 63.45 12.46
C THR A 5 -7.19 62.13 11.77
N GLY A 6 -7.96 61.68 10.77
CA GLY A 6 -7.59 60.50 9.98
C GLY A 6 -8.65 60.08 8.97
N TYR A 7 -8.73 60.84 7.88
CA TYR A 7 -9.70 60.76 6.80
C TYR A 7 -9.56 59.53 5.88
N ALA A 8 -10.73 59.02 5.45
CA ALA A 8 -11.08 58.48 4.13
C ALA A 8 -10.46 57.11 3.71
N THR A 9 -11.12 56.20 2.99
CA THR A 9 -12.14 56.30 1.92
C THR A 9 -12.96 55.01 1.80
N HIS A 10 -14.13 55.13 1.15
CA HIS A 10 -14.97 54.13 0.45
C HIS A 10 -14.29 52.80 0.05
N SER A 11 -14.96 51.65 0.06
CA SER A 11 -16.15 51.41 -0.76
C SER A 11 -17.06 50.29 -0.26
N GLU A 12 -18.37 50.56 -0.28
CA GLU A 12 -19.41 49.55 -0.48
C GLU A 12 -19.12 48.76 -1.78
N LYS A 13 -19.38 47.44 -1.79
CA LYS A 13 -20.48 46.85 -2.57
C LYS A 13 -20.42 45.31 -2.63
N GLU A 14 -21.62 44.76 -2.43
CA GLU A 14 -22.22 43.64 -3.15
C GLU A 14 -21.74 42.20 -2.84
N THR A 15 -22.53 41.61 -1.95
CA THR A 15 -23.02 40.23 -2.02
C THR A 15 -23.08 39.69 -3.45
N SER A 16 -22.32 38.64 -3.74
CA SER A 16 -22.70 37.66 -4.77
C SER A 16 -22.56 36.28 -4.17
N SER A 17 -23.70 35.72 -3.79
CA SER A 17 -23.91 34.32 -3.49
C SER A 17 -23.53 33.49 -4.72
N GLN A 18 -22.26 33.14 -4.85
CA GLN A 18 -21.82 32.08 -5.76
C GLN A 18 -22.31 30.76 -5.15
N GLY A 19 -23.47 30.30 -5.62
CA GLY A 19 -23.99 28.98 -5.32
C GLY A 19 -22.94 27.94 -5.68
N LYS A 20 -22.26 27.41 -4.67
CA LYS A 20 -21.39 26.25 -4.83
C LYS A 20 -22.33 25.07 -4.99
N ALA A 21 -22.65 24.77 -6.25
CA ALA A 21 -23.24 23.49 -6.61
C ALA A 21 -22.33 22.41 -6.01
N VAL A 22 -22.79 21.80 -4.91
CA VAL A 22 -22.23 20.55 -4.43
C VAL A 22 -22.67 19.54 -5.48
N SER A 23 -21.84 19.38 -6.51
CA SER A 23 -21.93 18.23 -7.40
C SER A 23 -21.84 17.01 -6.50
N ILE A 24 -22.96 16.30 -6.35
CA ILE A 24 -22.97 14.97 -5.77
C ILE A 24 -22.19 14.13 -6.78
N GLU A 25 -20.90 14.01 -6.55
CA GLU A 25 -20.04 13.07 -7.26
C GLU A 25 -20.65 11.70 -6.95
N ASN A 26 -21.24 11.05 -7.98
CA ASN A 26 -21.71 9.69 -7.86
C ASN A 26 -20.60 8.87 -7.19
N ALA A 27 -20.89 8.33 -6.00
CA ALA A 27 -19.96 7.61 -5.11
C ALA A 27 -19.57 6.22 -5.66
N ASN A 28 -19.29 6.14 -6.96
CA ASN A 28 -18.99 4.93 -7.71
C ASN A 28 -17.62 5.02 -8.40
N THR A 29 -16.70 5.84 -7.87
CA THR A 29 -15.29 5.78 -8.26
C THR A 29 -14.69 4.48 -7.73
N PRO A 30 -14.13 3.61 -8.60
CA PRO A 30 -13.46 2.39 -8.17
C PRO A 30 -12.35 2.75 -7.18
N LEU A 31 -12.30 2.06 -6.04
CA LEU A 31 -11.17 2.17 -5.13
C LEU A 31 -9.89 1.70 -5.84
N PRO A 32 -8.74 2.33 -5.55
CA PRO A 32 -7.49 1.91 -6.14
C PRO A 32 -7.11 0.50 -5.68
N ASP A 33 -6.53 -0.28 -6.60
CA ASP A 33 -5.97 -1.58 -6.31
C ASP A 33 -4.75 -1.44 -5.38
N LYS A 34 -4.64 -2.31 -4.38
CA LYS A 34 -3.54 -2.22 -3.41
C LYS A 34 -2.38 -3.11 -3.80
N MET A 35 -1.18 -2.54 -3.85
CA MET A 35 0.08 -3.25 -4.02
C MET A 35 0.83 -3.32 -2.69
N LEU A 36 0.97 -4.50 -2.10
CA LEU A 36 1.73 -4.66 -0.86
C LEU A 36 3.23 -4.62 -1.13
N VAL A 37 3.94 -3.69 -0.49
CA VAL A 37 5.40 -3.55 -0.60
C VAL A 37 6.07 -4.13 0.64
N THR A 38 6.99 -5.07 0.44
CA THR A 38 7.68 -5.81 1.52
C THR A 38 9.17 -5.97 1.21
N GLY A 39 9.95 -6.49 2.17
CA GLY A 39 11.41 -6.57 2.07
C GLY A 39 12.10 -5.23 2.38
N GLY A 40 13.43 -5.18 2.33
CA GLY A 40 14.20 -4.01 2.78
C GLY A 40 13.88 -2.70 2.04
N GLY A 41 13.43 -2.79 0.79
CA GLY A 41 13.02 -1.62 -0.01
C GLY A 41 11.73 -0.95 0.47
N ALA A 42 10.90 -1.62 1.27
CA ALA A 42 9.63 -1.07 1.77
C ALA A 42 9.82 0.12 2.72
N PHE A 43 10.98 0.21 3.40
CA PHE A 43 11.31 1.33 4.29
C PHE A 43 11.96 2.51 3.57
N ASN A 44 12.27 2.38 2.27
CA ASN A 44 12.82 3.48 1.48
C ASN A 44 11.67 4.41 1.04
N THR A 45 11.45 5.48 1.80
CA THR A 45 10.36 6.45 1.55
C THR A 45 10.41 7.05 0.16
N PHE A 46 11.60 7.37 -0.34
CA PHE A 46 11.79 7.90 -1.70
C PHE A 46 11.34 6.89 -2.77
N LEU A 47 11.69 5.62 -2.61
CA LEU A 47 11.23 4.56 -3.52
C LEU A 47 9.71 4.43 -3.51
N ILE A 48 9.09 4.44 -2.33
CA ILE A 48 7.62 4.35 -2.18
C ILE A 48 6.93 5.56 -2.84
N GLU A 49 7.47 6.77 -2.67
CA GLU A 49 6.94 7.98 -3.30
C GLU A 49 7.01 7.89 -4.83
N ARG A 50 8.16 7.50 -5.38
CA ARG A 50 8.33 7.32 -6.82
C ARG A 50 7.43 6.22 -7.39
N LEU A 51 7.22 5.14 -6.65
CA LEU A 51 6.26 4.10 -7.03
C LEU A 51 4.83 4.65 -7.04
N SER A 52 4.44 5.38 -6.00
CA SER A 52 3.10 5.98 -5.89
C SER A 52 2.79 6.90 -7.06
N GLU A 53 3.73 7.79 -7.44
CA GLU A 53 3.56 8.70 -8.58
C GLU A 53 3.40 7.95 -9.91
N LYS A 54 4.19 6.90 -10.13
CA LYS A 54 4.15 6.11 -11.37
C LYS A 54 2.93 5.20 -11.47
N LEU A 55 2.40 4.75 -10.34
CA LEU A 55 1.27 3.82 -10.27
C LEU A 55 -0.10 4.51 -10.17
N LYS A 56 -0.13 5.78 -9.76
CA LYS A 56 -1.35 6.60 -9.70
C LYS A 56 -2.17 6.60 -11.01
N PRO A 57 -1.57 6.74 -12.22
CA PRO A 57 -2.34 6.69 -13.48
C PRO A 57 -2.97 5.31 -13.76
N LEU A 58 -2.42 4.25 -13.16
CA LEU A 58 -2.93 2.88 -13.28
C LEU A 58 -3.97 2.55 -12.22
N GLY A 59 -4.29 3.49 -11.32
CA GLY A 59 -5.21 3.24 -10.20
C GLY A 59 -4.64 2.28 -9.15
N ILE A 60 -3.32 2.14 -9.04
CA ILE A 60 -2.67 1.24 -8.08
C ILE A 60 -2.05 2.06 -6.94
N GLN A 61 -2.34 1.67 -5.70
CA GLN A 61 -1.82 2.26 -4.47
C GLN A 61 -0.79 1.33 -3.82
N PRO A 62 0.49 1.72 -3.74
CA PRO A 62 1.46 1.05 -2.88
C PRO A 62 1.07 1.16 -1.40
N VAL A 63 1.11 0.05 -0.69
CA VAL A 63 0.82 -0.06 0.74
C VAL A 63 1.96 -0.82 1.40
N VAL A 64 2.62 -0.19 2.38
CA VAL A 64 3.62 -0.85 3.22
C VAL A 64 2.88 -1.45 4.42
N PRO A 65 2.89 -2.79 4.62
CA PRO A 65 2.30 -3.43 5.79
C PRO A 65 3.02 -3.04 7.11
N VAL A 66 2.51 -3.54 8.24
CA VAL A 66 3.19 -3.41 9.53
C VAL A 66 4.60 -4.01 9.48
N ALA A 67 5.53 -3.41 10.23
CA ALA A 67 6.96 -3.73 10.17
C ALA A 67 7.26 -5.23 10.38
N ASP A 68 6.52 -5.90 11.26
CA ASP A 68 6.68 -7.34 11.51
C ASP A 68 6.47 -8.18 10.24
N ILE A 69 5.46 -7.83 9.43
CA ILE A 69 5.21 -8.51 8.15
C ILE A 69 6.33 -8.20 7.17
N VAL A 70 6.78 -6.93 7.09
CA VAL A 70 7.85 -6.53 6.17
C VAL A 70 9.16 -7.25 6.48
N ASN A 71 9.49 -7.38 7.77
CA ASN A 71 10.75 -7.92 8.26
C ASN A 71 10.78 -9.45 8.30
N TYR A 72 9.67 -10.09 8.70
CA TYR A 72 9.67 -11.52 9.03
C TYR A 72 8.89 -12.40 8.06
N LYS A 73 8.29 -11.84 6.99
CA LYS A 73 7.51 -12.65 6.02
C LYS A 73 8.29 -13.85 5.50
N GLU A 74 9.59 -13.71 5.23
CA GLU A 74 10.40 -14.78 4.67
C GLU A 74 10.62 -15.88 5.70
N ALA A 75 10.93 -15.53 6.95
CA ALA A 75 11.05 -16.50 8.04
C ALA A 75 9.73 -17.26 8.28
N LEU A 76 8.60 -16.54 8.28
CA LEU A 76 7.27 -17.15 8.42
C LEU A 76 6.95 -18.11 7.27
N ILE A 77 7.24 -17.70 6.03
CA ILE A 77 7.07 -18.54 4.84
C ILE A 77 7.98 -19.78 4.94
N MET A 78 9.24 -19.63 5.34
CA MET A 78 10.19 -20.74 5.50
C MET A 78 9.70 -21.76 6.56
N GLY A 79 9.16 -21.29 7.68
CA GLY A 79 8.55 -22.16 8.69
C GLY A 79 7.32 -22.90 8.15
N LEU A 80 6.42 -22.19 7.47
CA LEU A 80 5.22 -22.77 6.87
C LEU A 80 5.54 -23.83 5.82
N ILE A 81 6.44 -23.55 4.87
CA ILE A 81 6.79 -24.54 3.83
C ILE A 81 7.45 -25.78 4.42
N GLY A 82 8.18 -25.65 5.54
CA GLY A 82 8.72 -26.77 6.29
C GLY A 82 7.63 -27.68 6.87
N VAL A 83 6.60 -27.09 7.50
CA VAL A 83 5.44 -27.83 8.02
C VAL A 83 4.65 -28.51 6.91
N LEU A 84 4.42 -27.82 5.79
CA LEU A 84 3.72 -28.40 4.63
C LEU A 84 4.52 -29.55 4.02
N ARG A 85 5.85 -29.41 3.92
CA ARG A 85 6.72 -30.49 3.44
C ARG A 85 6.64 -31.72 4.36
N TRP A 86 6.66 -31.51 5.68
CA TRP A 86 6.54 -32.58 6.67
C TRP A 86 5.20 -33.33 6.57
N ARG A 87 4.12 -32.62 6.24
CA ARG A 87 2.77 -33.18 6.06
C ARG A 87 2.50 -33.72 4.65
N GLU A 88 3.49 -33.70 3.76
CA GLU A 88 3.34 -34.06 2.35
C GLU A 88 2.27 -33.24 1.61
N GLU A 89 2.11 -31.97 1.98
CA GLU A 89 1.14 -31.05 1.37
C GLU A 89 1.78 -30.17 0.29
N THR A 90 1.00 -29.87 -0.75
CA THR A 90 1.42 -29.00 -1.86
C THR A 90 1.84 -27.64 -1.33
N ASN A 91 3.10 -27.26 -1.59
CA ASN A 91 3.67 -25.97 -1.21
C ASN A 91 4.36 -25.25 -2.40
N VAL A 92 4.44 -25.89 -3.57
CA VAL A 92 4.95 -25.31 -4.81
C VAL A 92 3.87 -25.41 -5.89
N LEU A 93 3.35 -24.26 -6.29
CA LEU A 93 2.30 -24.17 -7.32
C LEU A 93 2.92 -24.12 -8.72
N SER A 94 2.36 -24.90 -9.64
CA SER A 94 2.72 -24.88 -11.06
C SER A 94 2.41 -23.54 -11.71
N SER A 95 1.32 -22.89 -11.29
CA SER A 95 0.87 -21.60 -11.82
C SER A 95 1.88 -20.46 -11.66
N VAL A 96 2.76 -20.55 -10.66
CA VAL A 96 3.78 -19.52 -10.38
C VAL A 96 5.19 -19.92 -10.83
N THR A 97 5.42 -21.21 -11.09
CA THR A 97 6.75 -21.75 -11.44
C THR A 97 6.87 -22.16 -12.91
N GLY A 98 5.76 -22.34 -13.63
CA GLY A 98 5.75 -22.93 -14.97
C GLY A 98 5.94 -24.44 -15.00
N ALA A 99 5.92 -25.12 -13.83
CA ALA A 99 5.97 -26.57 -13.77
C ALA A 99 4.71 -27.21 -14.38
N ARG A 100 4.79 -28.48 -14.79
CA ARG A 100 3.64 -29.21 -15.37
C ARG A 100 2.50 -29.46 -14.38
N ARG A 101 2.82 -29.55 -13.09
CA ARG A 101 1.87 -29.85 -12.01
C ARG A 101 2.38 -29.27 -10.70
N ASP A 102 1.46 -29.10 -9.76
CA ASP A 102 1.79 -28.75 -8.38
C ASP A 102 2.63 -29.84 -7.72
N SER A 103 3.43 -29.45 -6.73
CA SER A 103 4.35 -30.38 -6.07
C SER A 103 4.62 -30.04 -4.60
N VAL A 104 5.11 -31.06 -3.88
CA VAL A 104 5.65 -30.94 -2.53
C VAL A 104 7.16 -30.72 -2.66
N GLY A 105 7.59 -29.47 -2.55
CA GLY A 105 8.99 -29.04 -2.66
C GLY A 105 9.71 -29.01 -1.32
N GLY A 106 11.05 -29.01 -1.40
CA GLY A 106 11.96 -28.98 -0.26
C GLY A 106 12.40 -30.37 0.21
N ALA A 107 13.33 -30.39 1.16
CA ALA A 107 13.82 -31.60 1.81
C ALA A 107 13.96 -31.34 3.31
N PHE A 108 13.59 -32.33 4.11
CA PHE A 108 13.61 -32.27 5.56
C PHE A 108 14.58 -33.33 6.07
N TRP A 109 15.56 -32.91 6.88
CA TRP A 109 16.50 -33.81 7.52
C TRP A 109 16.10 -33.98 8.98
N MET A 110 15.71 -35.21 9.34
CA MET A 110 15.60 -35.61 10.74
C MET A 110 17.02 -35.65 11.31
N GLY A 111 17.34 -34.73 12.23
CA GLY A 111 18.58 -34.82 12.98
C GLY A 111 18.66 -36.19 13.64
N GLN A 112 19.73 -36.93 13.37
CA GLN A 112 20.02 -38.13 14.13
C GLN A 112 20.74 -37.67 15.40
N GLU A 113 20.10 -37.86 16.56
CA GLU A 113 20.83 -37.84 17.83
C GLU A 113 21.78 -39.04 17.80
N GLY A 114 23.09 -38.75 17.82
CA GLY A 114 24.15 -39.73 17.98
C GLY A 114 24.51 -39.92 19.44
#